data_AF-A0A8J2A2Q6-F1
#
_entry.id   AF-A0A8J2A2Q6-F1
#
_cell.length_a   1.000
_cell.length_b   1.000
_cell.length_c   1.000
_cell.angle_alpha   90.00
_cell.angle_beta   90.00
_cell.angle_gamma   90.00
#
_symmetry.space_group_name_H-M   'P 1'
#
loop_
_entity.id
_entity.type
_entity.pdbx_description
1 polymer ?
#
loop_
_entity_poly.entity_id
_entity_poly.type
_entity_poly.pdbx_seq_one_letter_code
_entity_poly.pdbx_strand_id
1 'polypeptide(L)'
;MQSHDDILCCSIPVETEKRLELLEIAKARAKGAFQTKDIRSAEKLYSRCIEVADILGTAGVEGKHLLYSNRAAVRLLKCNFQLALDDCEACMDLDAAFIKAHFRKCQALNGLERFEDAVAAAKTALELHVGNKELTEILATAETKLQEAKDKPKKVENPDDYRPKRIEPIAASGAANGGGAEEETSSPSKKKCPSEENAMRGYKKTADGKTTSYFHTELSAEAKALIGDCRPQKLEGSSSTTSTAGGAGSAWNQAGTFEERNFTTWFSEAVKKDVKGKFTIKCKKTPSDESVLSFSVTNVSGNAQITSSRGKLRHLVDCTIELKWKFPVPSTTAGASSATEEGEPPASTTLETTKYCRGTMKLESDGAGEYDINTTAGENQHLAKSLVNQHILQGDRTLQDQVVAKIRAVEAEFRKQNPFAR
;
A
#
# COMPACT_ATOMS: atom_id res chain seq x y z
N MET A 1 -15.83 10.18 -15.86
CA MET A 1 -16.69 10.99 -14.97
C MET A 1 -16.64 10.34 -13.61
N GLN A 2 -16.34 11.07 -12.53
CA GLN A 2 -16.41 10.49 -11.19
C GLN A 2 -17.90 10.16 -10.91
N SER A 3 -18.14 9.05 -10.20
CA SER A 3 -19.46 8.40 -10.00
C SER A 3 -20.57 9.31 -9.45
N HIS A 4 -20.25 10.51 -8.95
CA HIS A 4 -21.18 11.41 -8.25
C HIS A 4 -21.01 12.90 -8.60
N ASP A 5 -20.33 13.22 -9.72
CA ASP A 5 -20.06 14.61 -10.12
C ASP A 5 -21.35 15.45 -10.31
N ASP A 6 -22.45 14.81 -10.69
CA ASP A 6 -23.75 15.44 -10.88
C ASP A 6 -24.34 16.04 -9.59
N ILE A 7 -24.01 15.51 -8.41
CA ILE A 7 -24.44 16.07 -7.11
C ILE A 7 -23.36 16.93 -6.47
N LEU A 8 -22.10 16.53 -6.63
CA LEU A 8 -20.99 17.23 -6.01
C LEU A 8 -20.70 18.58 -6.69
N CYS A 9 -20.94 18.67 -8.01
CA CYS A 9 -20.64 19.87 -8.80
C CYS A 9 -21.89 20.66 -9.20
N CYS A 10 -23.11 20.19 -8.91
CA CYS A 10 -24.30 21.00 -9.19
C CYS A 10 -24.34 22.24 -8.31
N SER A 11 -24.88 23.36 -8.81
CA SER A 11 -25.18 24.50 -7.96
C SER A 11 -26.30 24.14 -6.98
N ILE A 12 -26.24 24.68 -5.75
CA ILE A 12 -27.34 24.51 -4.79
C ILE A 12 -28.52 25.34 -5.28
N PRO A 13 -29.70 24.73 -5.55
CA PRO A 13 -30.89 25.46 -5.96
C PRO A 13 -31.27 26.54 -4.95
N VAL A 14 -31.95 27.61 -5.39
CA VAL A 14 -32.44 28.64 -4.47
C VAL A 14 -33.74 28.19 -3.78
N GLU A 15 -34.55 27.39 -4.49
CA GLU A 15 -35.84 26.94 -3.96
C GLU A 15 -35.68 25.90 -2.85
N THR A 16 -36.40 26.09 -1.74
CA THR A 16 -36.36 25.20 -0.56
C THR A 16 -36.72 23.76 -0.89
N GLU A 17 -37.76 23.53 -1.71
CA GLU A 17 -38.20 22.18 -2.10
C GLU A 17 -37.11 21.41 -2.87
N LYS A 18 -36.46 22.07 -3.84
CA LYS A 18 -35.37 21.45 -4.61
C LYS A 18 -34.12 21.21 -3.77
N ARG A 19 -33.87 22.04 -2.76
CA ARG A 19 -32.79 21.79 -1.77
C ARG A 19 -33.07 20.54 -0.93
N LEU A 20 -34.31 20.36 -0.49
CA LEU A 20 -34.72 19.14 0.23
C LEU A 20 -34.60 17.90 -0.64
N GLU A 21 -35.02 17.98 -1.91
CA GLU A 21 -34.84 16.90 -2.88
C GLU A 21 -33.35 16.56 -3.09
N LEU A 22 -32.51 17.59 -3.32
CA LEU A 22 -31.06 17.42 -3.45
C LEU A 22 -30.45 16.76 -2.21
N LEU A 23 -30.88 17.18 -1.02
CA LEU A 23 -30.41 16.63 0.25
C LEU A 23 -30.76 15.14 0.37
N GLU A 24 -31.99 14.74 0.06
CA GLU A 24 -32.41 13.33 0.13
C GLU A 24 -31.68 12.45 -0.89
N ILE A 25 -31.50 12.93 -2.12
CA ILE A 25 -30.71 12.20 -3.13
C ILE A 25 -29.26 12.07 -2.66
N ALA A 26 -28.65 13.15 -2.16
CA ALA A 26 -27.28 13.12 -1.67
C ALA A 26 -27.11 12.18 -0.47
N LYS A 27 -28.06 12.16 0.47
CA LYS A 27 -28.09 11.21 1.60
C LYS A 27 -28.16 9.76 1.13
N ALA A 28 -29.05 9.46 0.19
CA ALA A 28 -29.21 8.11 -0.36
C ALA A 28 -27.91 7.63 -1.03
N ARG A 29 -27.26 8.49 -1.81
CA ARG A 29 -25.98 8.17 -2.45
C ARG A 29 -24.84 8.06 -1.45
N ALA A 30 -24.79 8.92 -0.43
CA ALA A 30 -23.79 8.82 0.63
C ALA A 30 -23.89 7.48 1.37
N LYS A 31 -25.12 7.03 1.67
CA LYS A 31 -25.39 5.72 2.27
C LYS A 31 -24.97 4.58 1.34
N GLY A 32 -25.27 4.68 0.05
CA GLY A 32 -24.84 3.72 -0.97
C GLY A 32 -23.31 3.61 -1.05
N ALA A 33 -22.62 4.75 -1.15
CA ALA A 33 -21.15 4.81 -1.17
C ALA A 33 -20.52 4.24 0.12
N PHE A 34 -21.15 4.51 1.28
CA PHE A 34 -20.70 3.93 2.54
C PHE A 34 -20.85 2.40 2.56
N GLN A 35 -21.97 1.88 2.06
CA GLN A 35 -22.23 0.43 1.97
C GLN A 35 -21.28 -0.28 1.00
N THR A 36 -20.92 0.36 -0.12
CA THR A 36 -19.94 -0.15 -1.09
C THR A 36 -18.50 0.04 -0.63
N LYS A 37 -18.27 0.58 0.57
CA LYS A 37 -16.95 0.93 1.14
C LYS A 37 -16.16 1.96 0.32
N ASP A 38 -16.83 2.76 -0.52
CA ASP A 38 -16.23 3.93 -1.12
C ASP A 38 -16.21 5.10 -0.10
N ILE A 39 -15.23 5.03 0.79
CA ILE A 39 -15.08 5.97 1.91
C ILE A 39 -14.76 7.40 1.41
N ARG A 40 -14.03 7.53 0.30
CA ARG A 40 -13.64 8.84 -0.25
C ARG A 40 -14.84 9.58 -0.82
N SER A 41 -15.67 8.90 -1.60
CA SER A 41 -16.90 9.51 -2.13
C SER A 41 -17.92 9.77 -1.03
N ALA A 42 -18.06 8.85 -0.07
CA ALA A 42 -18.98 9.02 1.07
C ALA A 42 -18.70 10.30 1.87
N GLU A 43 -17.42 10.61 2.14
CA GLU A 43 -17.06 11.84 2.87
C GLU A 43 -17.49 13.11 2.14
N LYS A 44 -17.24 13.17 0.82
CA LYS A 44 -17.63 14.31 -0.01
C LYS A 44 -19.15 14.47 -0.05
N LEU A 45 -19.88 13.37 -0.23
CA LEU A 45 -21.34 13.36 -0.27
C LEU A 45 -21.95 13.79 1.07
N TYR A 46 -21.45 13.29 2.20
CA TYR A 46 -21.92 13.75 3.52
C TYR A 46 -21.57 15.22 3.78
N SER A 47 -20.41 15.69 3.32
CA SER A 47 -20.05 17.11 3.42
C SER A 47 -21.00 17.98 2.61
N ARG A 48 -21.37 17.54 1.40
CA ARG A 48 -22.39 18.21 0.58
C ARG A 48 -23.77 18.20 1.23
N CYS A 49 -24.17 17.10 1.87
CA CYS A 49 -25.41 17.03 2.65
C CYS A 49 -25.44 18.08 3.77
N ILE A 50 -24.32 18.23 4.49
CA ILE A 50 -24.21 19.20 5.59
C ILE A 50 -24.28 20.63 5.06
N GLU A 51 -23.59 20.95 3.95
CA GLU A 51 -23.66 22.27 3.32
C GLU A 51 -25.10 22.64 2.90
N VAL A 52 -25.82 21.70 2.27
CA VAL A 52 -27.23 21.93 1.91
C VAL A 52 -28.10 22.06 3.16
N ALA A 53 -27.83 21.27 4.20
CA ALA A 53 -28.56 21.34 5.46
C ALA A 53 -28.30 22.65 6.24
N ASP A 54 -27.07 23.19 6.19
CA ASP A 54 -26.71 24.48 6.78
C ASP A 54 -27.50 25.62 6.14
N ILE A 55 -27.65 25.58 4.81
CA ILE A 55 -28.40 26.58 4.05
C ILE A 55 -29.90 26.50 4.32
N LEU A 56 -30.44 25.30 4.53
CA LEU A 56 -31.84 25.09 4.89
C LEU A 56 -32.16 25.53 6.33
N GLY A 57 -31.16 25.61 7.20
CA GLY A 57 -31.31 26.03 8.60
C GLY A 57 -32.03 25.00 9.48
N THR A 58 -32.32 25.39 10.71
CA THR A 58 -32.90 24.54 11.76
C THR A 58 -34.37 24.17 11.53
N ALA A 59 -35.10 24.93 10.71
CA ALA A 59 -36.53 24.75 10.48
C ALA A 59 -36.87 23.68 9.41
N GLY A 60 -35.89 23.23 8.61
CA GLY A 60 -36.14 22.38 7.44
C GLY A 60 -35.47 21.00 7.47
N VAL A 61 -34.54 20.73 8.39
CA VAL A 61 -33.76 19.47 8.36
C VAL A 61 -33.80 18.78 9.71
N GLU A 62 -34.79 17.93 9.90
CA GLU A 62 -34.76 16.92 10.95
C GLU A 62 -33.56 15.98 10.69
N GLY A 63 -32.79 15.68 11.74
CA GLY A 63 -31.69 14.73 11.65
C GLY A 63 -30.35 15.28 11.14
N LYS A 64 -30.10 16.61 11.22
CA LYS A 64 -28.76 17.18 10.92
C LYS A 64 -27.65 16.53 11.76
N HIS A 65 -27.93 16.23 13.03
CA HIS A 65 -27.00 15.50 13.92
C HIS A 65 -26.60 14.12 13.33
N LEU A 66 -27.51 13.43 12.63
CA LEU A 66 -27.22 12.13 11.98
C LEU A 66 -26.19 12.28 10.85
N LEU A 67 -26.19 13.41 10.13
CA LEU A 67 -25.24 13.66 9.05
C LEU A 67 -23.81 13.84 9.57
N TYR A 68 -23.63 14.66 10.62
CA TYR A 68 -22.33 14.80 11.30
C TYR A 68 -21.86 13.48 11.87
N SER A 69 -22.74 12.78 12.57
CA SER A 69 -22.52 11.44 13.09
C SER A 69 -22.03 10.46 12.02
N ASN A 70 -22.71 10.39 10.87
CA ASN A 70 -22.31 9.49 9.79
C ASN A 70 -21.00 9.93 9.11
N ARG A 71 -20.76 11.24 8.94
CA ARG A 71 -19.48 11.75 8.43
C ARG A 71 -18.33 11.46 9.39
N ALA A 72 -18.54 11.56 10.70
CA ALA A 72 -17.56 11.17 11.72
C ALA A 72 -17.18 9.69 11.57
N ALA A 73 -18.15 8.80 11.35
CA ALA A 73 -17.88 7.38 11.10
C ALA A 73 -16.98 7.16 9.86
N VAL A 74 -17.24 7.90 8.77
CA VAL A 74 -16.41 7.86 7.56
C VAL A 74 -15.00 8.39 7.84
N ARG A 75 -14.87 9.49 8.58
CA ARG A 75 -13.57 10.08 8.94
C ARG A 75 -12.75 9.19 9.87
N LEU A 76 -13.40 8.49 10.81
CA LEU A 76 -12.76 7.46 11.64
C LEU A 76 -12.18 6.33 10.79
N LEU A 77 -12.91 5.85 9.76
CA LEU A 77 -12.40 4.84 8.83
C LEU A 77 -11.22 5.32 7.99
N LYS A 78 -11.11 6.64 7.75
CA LYS A 78 -9.94 7.26 7.09
C LYS A 78 -8.78 7.56 8.03
N CYS A 79 -8.90 7.25 9.32
CA CYS A 79 -7.96 7.67 10.37
C CYS A 79 -7.81 9.19 10.51
N ASN A 80 -8.79 9.97 10.04
CA ASN A 80 -8.83 11.43 10.21
C ASN A 80 -9.48 11.78 11.55
N PHE A 81 -8.80 11.46 12.65
CA PHE A 81 -9.39 11.48 14.00
C PHE A 81 -9.78 12.88 14.48
N GLN A 82 -8.99 13.92 14.18
CA GLN A 82 -9.31 15.29 14.59
C GLN A 82 -10.62 15.78 13.95
N LEU A 83 -10.74 15.62 12.63
CA LEU A 83 -11.97 16.00 11.91
C LEU A 83 -13.18 15.15 12.32
N ALA A 84 -12.96 13.91 12.78
CA ALA A 84 -14.04 13.08 13.33
C ALA A 84 -14.48 13.59 14.71
N LEU A 85 -13.55 14.06 15.54
CA LEU A 85 -13.83 14.67 16.84
C LEU A 85 -14.69 15.93 16.66
N ASP A 86 -14.29 16.83 15.75
CA ASP A 86 -15.03 18.06 15.46
C ASP A 86 -16.48 17.76 15.00
N ASP A 87 -16.66 16.72 14.17
CA ASP A 87 -18.00 16.28 13.75
C ASP A 87 -18.82 15.68 14.90
N CYS A 88 -18.19 14.98 15.84
CA CYS A 88 -18.88 14.45 17.01
C CYS A 88 -19.34 15.58 17.93
N GLU A 89 -18.52 16.62 18.11
CA GLU A 89 -18.87 17.79 18.91
C GLU A 89 -20.02 18.57 18.28
N ALA A 90 -19.96 18.85 16.97
CA ALA A 90 -21.08 19.45 16.24
C ALA A 90 -22.36 18.60 16.30
N CYS A 91 -22.23 17.27 16.35
CA CYS A 91 -23.36 16.37 16.54
C CYS A 91 -23.97 16.51 17.95
N MET A 92 -23.14 16.58 18.98
CA MET A 92 -23.55 16.74 20.38
C MET A 92 -24.15 18.11 20.67
N ASP A 93 -23.69 19.17 20.00
CA ASP A 93 -24.26 20.51 20.08
C ASP A 93 -25.71 20.53 19.54
N LEU A 94 -26.03 19.64 18.61
CA LEU A 94 -27.37 19.50 18.03
C LEU A 94 -28.25 18.51 18.79
N ASP A 95 -27.69 17.38 19.22
CA ASP A 95 -28.36 16.36 20.02
C ASP A 95 -27.39 15.74 21.03
N ALA A 96 -27.42 16.26 22.25
CA ALA A 96 -26.56 15.80 23.35
C ALA A 96 -26.89 14.37 23.82
N ALA A 97 -28.09 13.86 23.55
CA ALA A 97 -28.54 12.51 23.93
C ALA A 97 -28.20 11.46 22.85
N PHE A 98 -27.48 11.84 21.80
CA PHE A 98 -27.18 10.94 20.71
C PHE A 98 -25.97 10.03 21.02
N ILE A 99 -26.25 8.82 21.51
CA ILE A 99 -25.27 7.82 21.97
C ILE A 99 -24.12 7.59 20.98
N LYS A 100 -24.41 7.48 19.67
CA LYS A 100 -23.37 7.14 18.67
C LYS A 100 -22.35 8.26 18.49
N ALA A 101 -22.69 9.53 18.77
CA ALA A 101 -21.71 10.62 18.75
C ALA A 101 -20.72 10.47 19.91
N HIS A 102 -21.21 10.19 21.11
CA HIS A 102 -20.36 9.92 22.27
C HIS A 102 -19.41 8.74 22.04
N PHE A 103 -19.93 7.63 21.52
CA PHE A 103 -19.13 6.46 21.20
C PHE A 103 -18.02 6.78 20.18
N ARG A 104 -18.37 7.50 19.09
CA ARG A 104 -17.41 7.90 18.05
C ARG A 104 -16.42 8.96 18.52
N LYS A 105 -16.82 9.85 19.43
CA LYS A 105 -15.92 10.79 20.11
C LYS A 105 -14.85 10.05 20.89
N CYS A 106 -15.23 9.01 21.65
CA CYS A 106 -14.28 8.17 22.36
C CYS A 106 -13.33 7.43 21.39
N GLN A 107 -13.83 6.93 20.26
CA GLN A 107 -13.00 6.33 19.21
C GLN A 107 -12.01 7.33 18.60
N ALA A 108 -12.44 8.56 18.32
CA ALA A 108 -11.60 9.62 17.78
C ALA A 108 -10.49 10.00 18.77
N LEU A 109 -10.83 10.22 20.04
CA LEU A 109 -9.86 10.54 21.09
C LEU A 109 -8.83 9.42 21.31
N ASN A 110 -9.28 8.16 21.25
CA ASN A 110 -8.39 7.01 21.26
C ASN A 110 -7.45 6.95 20.05
N GLY A 111 -7.90 7.39 18.87
CA GLY A 111 -7.06 7.49 17.67
C GLY A 111 -6.06 8.65 17.71
N LEU A 112 -6.38 9.71 18.46
CA LEU A 112 -5.48 10.84 18.74
C LEU A 112 -4.51 10.59 19.91
N GLU A 113 -4.53 9.40 20.50
CA GLU A 113 -3.76 9.05 21.71
C GLU A 113 -4.07 9.95 22.93
N ARG A 114 -5.21 10.64 22.93
CA ARG A 114 -5.72 11.45 24.03
C ARG A 114 -6.54 10.58 24.98
N PHE A 115 -5.88 9.62 25.62
CA PHE A 115 -6.56 8.57 26.40
C PHE A 115 -7.26 9.09 27.66
N GLU A 116 -6.71 10.12 28.32
CA GLU A 116 -7.34 10.74 29.49
C GLU A 116 -8.69 11.38 29.12
N ASP A 117 -8.71 12.13 28.02
CA ASP A 117 -9.92 12.74 27.48
C ASP A 117 -10.92 11.68 27.01
N ALA A 118 -10.46 10.57 26.43
CA ALA A 118 -11.31 9.47 26.00
C ALA A 118 -12.03 8.81 27.19
N VAL A 119 -11.33 8.61 28.31
CA VAL A 119 -11.92 8.07 29.55
C VAL A 119 -12.93 9.05 30.15
N ALA A 120 -12.60 10.34 30.20
CA ALA A 120 -13.53 11.37 30.70
C ALA A 120 -14.80 11.46 29.83
N ALA A 121 -14.65 11.45 28.51
CA ALA A 121 -15.76 11.45 27.56
C ALA A 121 -16.63 10.18 27.69
N ALA A 122 -16.03 9.01 27.87
CA ALA A 122 -16.78 7.76 28.04
C ALA A 122 -17.56 7.73 29.37
N LYS A 123 -17.00 8.27 30.46
CA LYS A 123 -17.68 8.37 31.77
C LYS A 123 -18.89 9.31 31.70
N THR A 124 -18.71 10.51 31.15
CA THR A 124 -19.81 11.47 30.96
C THR A 124 -20.91 10.91 30.06
N ALA A 125 -20.54 10.18 28.99
CA ALA A 125 -21.51 9.51 28.14
C ALA A 125 -22.29 8.40 28.87
N LEU A 126 -21.64 7.67 29.79
CA LEU A 126 -22.28 6.60 30.56
C LEU A 126 -23.22 7.15 31.65
N GLU A 127 -22.94 8.34 32.18
CA GLU A 127 -23.86 9.07 33.07
C GLU A 127 -25.15 9.46 32.34
N LEU A 128 -25.05 9.87 31.07
CA LEU A 128 -26.21 10.19 30.23
C LEU A 128 -26.96 8.94 29.75
N HIS A 129 -26.25 7.83 29.54
CA HIS A 129 -26.77 6.61 28.95
C HIS A 129 -26.46 5.37 29.80
N VAL A 130 -27.05 5.33 31.00
CA VAL A 130 -26.85 4.26 31.97
C VAL A 130 -27.23 2.90 31.35
N GLY A 131 -26.33 1.92 31.47
CA GLY A 131 -26.56 0.54 31.01
C GLY A 131 -26.23 0.26 29.54
N ASN A 132 -25.61 1.21 28.82
CA ASN A 132 -25.18 0.98 27.45
C ASN A 132 -23.88 0.15 27.37
N LYS A 133 -23.96 -1.03 26.73
CA LYS A 133 -22.81 -1.93 26.56
C LYS A 133 -21.67 -1.35 25.72
N GLU A 134 -21.98 -0.65 24.62
CA GLU A 134 -20.97 -0.07 23.72
C GLU A 134 -20.12 0.98 24.44
N LEU A 135 -20.75 1.79 25.31
CA LEU A 135 -20.04 2.80 26.11
C LEU A 135 -19.21 2.17 27.24
N THR A 136 -19.66 1.08 27.85
CA THR A 136 -18.84 0.35 28.83
C THR A 136 -17.62 -0.32 28.18
N GLU A 137 -17.76 -0.87 26.97
CA GLU A 137 -16.66 -1.49 26.24
C GLU A 137 -15.62 -0.46 25.79
N ILE A 138 -16.05 0.70 25.28
CA ILE A 138 -15.12 1.76 24.87
C ILE A 138 -14.42 2.39 26.06
N LEU A 139 -15.08 2.50 27.22
CA LEU A 139 -14.47 2.94 28.47
C LEU A 139 -13.34 1.97 28.89
N ALA A 140 -13.63 0.67 28.96
CA ALA A 140 -12.62 -0.34 29.32
C ALA A 140 -11.43 -0.32 28.36
N THR A 141 -11.70 -0.16 27.05
CA THR A 141 -10.67 -0.02 26.02
C THR A 141 -9.81 1.24 26.24
N ALA A 142 -10.43 2.38 26.54
CA ALA A 142 -9.73 3.63 26.80
C ALA A 142 -8.89 3.57 28.08
N GLU A 143 -9.40 2.95 29.15
CA GLU A 143 -8.66 2.74 30.40
C GLU A 143 -7.45 1.82 30.22
N THR A 144 -7.61 0.75 29.43
CA THR A 144 -6.51 -0.16 29.09
C THR A 144 -5.41 0.58 28.33
N LYS A 145 -5.77 1.35 27.29
CA LYS A 145 -4.81 2.16 26.53
C LYS A 145 -4.15 3.24 27.38
N LEU A 146 -4.88 3.84 28.31
CA LEU A 146 -4.32 4.81 29.25
C LEU A 146 -3.28 4.16 30.17
N GLN A 147 -3.54 2.94 30.66
CA GLN A 147 -2.60 2.19 31.48
C GLN A 147 -1.35 1.79 30.69
N GLU A 148 -1.54 1.26 29.47
CA GLU A 148 -0.43 0.95 28.55
C GLU A 148 0.43 2.20 28.22
N ALA A 149 -0.20 3.37 28.08
CA ALA A 149 0.50 4.63 27.85
C ALA A 149 1.31 5.09 29.07
N LYS A 150 0.84 4.80 30.29
CA LYS A 150 1.56 5.09 31.55
C LYS A 150 2.72 4.13 31.79
N ASP A 151 2.55 2.87 31.41
CA ASP A 151 3.56 1.81 31.60
C ASP A 151 4.69 1.86 30.56
N LYS A 152 4.47 2.54 29.42
CA LYS A 152 5.55 2.87 28.48
C LYS A 152 6.55 3.79 29.18
N PRO A 153 7.84 3.40 29.30
CA PRO A 153 8.84 4.25 29.93
C PRO A 153 8.93 5.56 29.15
N LYS A 154 8.68 6.69 29.82
CA LYS A 154 8.99 8.01 29.28
C LYS A 154 10.46 7.97 28.87
N LYS A 155 10.73 8.05 27.56
CA LYS A 155 12.09 8.33 27.08
C LYS A 155 12.49 9.62 27.77
N VAL A 156 13.43 9.53 28.71
CA VAL A 156 14.07 10.70 29.29
C VAL A 156 14.83 11.32 28.14
N GLU A 157 14.23 12.30 27.46
CA GLU A 157 14.98 13.20 26.61
C GLU A 157 15.90 13.98 27.54
N ASN A 158 17.15 13.50 27.62
CA ASN A 158 18.19 14.19 28.36
C ASN A 158 18.38 15.55 27.66
N PRO A 159 18.25 16.69 28.36
CA PRO A 159 18.34 18.02 27.75
C PRO A 159 19.66 18.29 27.02
N ASP A 160 20.69 17.49 27.29
CA ASP A 160 22.03 17.61 26.71
C ASP A 160 22.21 16.89 25.35
N ASP A 161 21.20 16.17 24.84
CA ASP A 161 21.26 15.53 23.51
C ASP A 161 20.66 16.41 22.39
N TYR A 162 20.61 17.73 22.61
CA TYR A 162 20.43 18.69 21.51
C TYR A 162 21.74 18.75 20.70
N ARG A 163 21.98 17.73 19.89
CA ARG A 163 22.87 17.88 18.73
C ARG A 163 22.07 18.66 17.69
N PRO A 164 22.38 19.94 17.42
CA PRO A 164 21.69 20.67 16.36
C PRO A 164 21.82 19.85 15.07
N LYS A 165 20.68 19.49 14.46
CA LYS A 165 20.66 18.89 13.13
C LYS A 165 21.46 19.83 12.23
N ARG A 166 22.66 19.40 11.85
CA ARG A 166 23.48 20.08 10.85
C ARG A 166 22.60 20.19 9.62
N ILE A 167 22.22 21.42 9.29
CA ILE A 167 21.59 21.74 8.00
C ILE A 167 22.63 21.33 6.96
N GLU A 168 22.35 20.28 6.20
CA GLU A 168 23.20 19.90 5.09
C GLU A 168 23.09 20.99 4.01
N PRO A 169 24.21 21.60 3.59
CA PRO A 169 24.18 22.49 2.45
C PRO A 169 23.92 21.67 1.19
N ILE A 170 22.94 22.12 0.42
CA ILE A 170 22.65 21.63 -0.93
C ILE A 170 23.92 21.88 -1.77
N ALA A 171 24.61 20.82 -2.18
CA ALA A 171 25.70 20.92 -3.14
C ALA A 171 25.49 19.96 -4.31
N ALA A 172 25.52 20.55 -5.49
CA ALA A 172 25.41 19.92 -6.79
C ALA A 172 26.59 18.99 -7.11
N SER A 173 26.28 17.98 -7.95
CA SER A 173 27.12 17.24 -8.91
C SER A 173 28.65 17.33 -8.84
N GLY A 174 29.32 16.17 -8.85
CA GLY A 174 30.66 16.05 -9.41
C GLY A 174 31.47 14.81 -8.99
N ALA A 175 31.41 13.76 -9.81
CA ALA A 175 32.48 12.82 -10.21
C ALA A 175 33.56 12.28 -9.21
N ALA A 176 33.64 10.95 -9.22
CA ALA A 176 34.83 10.10 -9.37
C ALA A 176 35.70 9.65 -8.16
N ASN A 177 35.96 8.33 -8.21
CA ASN A 177 37.07 7.53 -7.70
C ASN A 177 37.17 7.15 -6.20
N GLY A 178 37.07 5.83 -5.96
CA GLY A 178 38.25 5.03 -5.62
C GLY A 178 38.45 4.59 -4.16
N GLY A 179 38.17 3.30 -3.91
CA GLY A 179 39.07 2.39 -3.19
C GLY A 179 39.09 2.36 -1.65
N GLY A 180 38.84 1.17 -1.09
CA GLY A 180 39.78 0.54 -0.15
C GLY A 180 39.51 0.61 1.37
N ALA A 181 39.07 -0.54 1.91
CA ALA A 181 39.64 -1.28 3.05
C ALA A 181 39.56 -0.77 4.52
N GLU A 182 39.00 -1.67 5.33
CA GLU A 182 39.49 -2.23 6.62
C GLU A 182 39.41 -1.42 7.94
N GLU A 183 38.48 -1.89 8.78
CA GLU A 183 38.65 -2.43 10.15
C GLU A 183 39.99 -2.17 10.89
N GLU A 184 39.91 -1.66 12.13
CA GLU A 184 40.41 -2.32 13.36
C GLU A 184 40.49 -1.36 14.57
N THR A 185 39.91 -1.85 15.67
CA THR A 185 40.24 -1.78 17.10
C THR A 185 41.15 -0.68 17.71
N SER A 186 40.75 -0.16 18.89
CA SER A 186 41.50 -0.31 20.17
C SER A 186 41.00 0.62 21.30
N SER A 187 40.82 0.04 22.50
CA SER A 187 40.88 0.69 23.84
C SER A 187 42.32 0.50 24.42
N PRO A 188 42.74 0.86 25.67
CA PRO A 188 42.06 1.39 26.88
C PRO A 188 42.86 2.43 27.74
N SER A 189 42.35 2.89 28.92
CA SER A 189 43.13 3.00 30.19
C SER A 189 42.34 3.45 31.45
N LYS A 190 42.80 2.97 32.61
CA LYS A 190 42.21 2.82 33.97
C LYS A 190 42.27 4.03 34.93
N LYS A 191 41.45 3.99 36.00
CA LYS A 191 41.80 4.38 37.41
C LYS A 191 40.95 3.56 38.44
N LYS A 192 41.40 3.48 39.71
CA LYS A 192 41.38 2.29 40.62
C LYS A 192 40.64 2.51 41.99
N CYS A 193 39.87 1.48 42.44
CA CYS A 193 39.49 0.87 43.78
C CYS A 193 39.32 1.70 45.10
N PRO A 194 38.60 1.26 46.19
CA PRO A 194 38.45 -0.15 46.71
C PRO A 194 37.19 -0.60 47.54
N SER A 195 37.21 -1.92 47.88
CA SER A 195 36.72 -2.71 49.07
C SER A 195 35.24 -3.14 49.30
N GLU A 196 35.08 -4.48 49.22
CA GLU A 196 34.42 -5.47 50.10
C GLU A 196 32.87 -5.64 50.25
N GLU A 197 32.49 -6.92 50.08
CA GLU A 197 31.36 -7.70 50.59
C GLU A 197 29.92 -7.16 50.52
N ASN A 198 29.19 -7.59 49.48
CA ASN A 198 27.83 -8.10 49.62
C ASN A 198 27.47 -8.99 48.42
N ALA A 199 27.14 -10.26 48.67
CA ALA A 199 26.77 -11.24 47.65
C ALA A 199 25.45 -10.83 46.96
N MET A 200 25.57 -10.16 45.82
CA MET A 200 24.45 -9.77 44.97
C MET A 200 23.93 -11.00 44.21
N ARG A 201 22.70 -11.41 44.52
CA ARG A 201 21.99 -12.55 43.92
C ARG A 201 21.77 -12.30 42.42
N GLY A 202 22.71 -12.73 41.57
CA GLY A 202 22.55 -12.55 40.12
C GLY A 202 23.71 -13.02 39.24
N TYR A 203 24.92 -13.16 39.77
CA TYR A 203 26.08 -13.55 38.98
C TYR A 203 26.87 -14.64 39.70
N LYS A 204 26.73 -15.89 39.25
CA LYS A 204 27.56 -17.02 39.70
C LYS A 204 28.63 -17.30 38.65
N LYS A 205 29.74 -17.89 39.04
CA LYS A 205 30.74 -18.39 38.09
C LYS A 205 30.44 -19.85 37.81
N THR A 206 30.30 -20.23 36.54
CA THR A 206 30.23 -21.65 36.17
C THR A 206 31.59 -22.33 36.41
N ALA A 207 31.61 -23.67 36.43
CA ALA A 207 32.84 -24.46 36.59
C ALA A 207 33.93 -24.13 35.55
N ASP A 208 33.53 -23.60 34.38
CA ASP A 208 34.43 -23.15 33.30
C ASP A 208 34.95 -21.71 33.50
N GLY A 209 34.69 -21.09 34.65
CA GLY A 209 35.21 -19.76 35.01
C GLY A 209 34.46 -18.57 34.40
N LYS A 210 33.39 -18.80 33.63
CA LYS A 210 32.59 -17.75 32.99
C LYS A 210 31.52 -17.23 33.96
N THR A 211 31.34 -15.90 34.00
CA THR A 211 30.33 -15.27 34.86
C THR A 211 28.96 -15.38 34.19
N THR A 212 27.98 -15.98 34.88
CA THR A 212 26.62 -16.18 34.37
C THR A 212 25.86 -14.86 34.28
N SER A 213 25.00 -14.67 33.27
CA SER A 213 24.09 -13.51 33.24
C SER A 213 22.99 -13.63 34.31
N TYR A 214 22.27 -12.53 34.56
CA TYR A 214 21.23 -12.41 35.60
C TYR A 214 20.07 -13.43 35.47
N PHE A 215 19.90 -14.04 34.29
CA PHE A 215 18.87 -15.06 33.99
C PHE A 215 19.49 -16.42 33.59
N HIS A 216 20.48 -16.91 34.34
CA HIS A 216 21.07 -18.22 34.06
C HIS A 216 20.40 -19.34 34.87
N THR A 217 19.65 -20.20 34.18
CA THR A 217 19.17 -21.49 34.69
C THR A 217 20.14 -22.60 34.31
N GLU A 218 20.75 -23.23 35.31
CA GLU A 218 21.58 -24.42 35.10
C GLU A 218 20.67 -25.63 34.79
N LEU A 219 20.72 -26.15 33.56
CA LEU A 219 20.03 -27.39 33.22
C LEU A 219 20.67 -28.56 33.96
N SER A 220 19.85 -29.39 34.61
CA SER A 220 20.29 -30.60 35.30
C SER A 220 21.00 -31.55 34.33
N ALA A 221 21.89 -32.40 34.87
CA ALA A 221 22.60 -33.40 34.06
C ALA A 221 21.63 -34.32 33.29
N GLU A 222 20.46 -34.59 33.87
CA GLU A 222 19.37 -35.34 33.24
C GLU A 222 18.72 -34.58 32.08
N ALA A 223 18.47 -33.27 32.22
CA ALA A 223 17.93 -32.44 31.15
C ALA A 223 18.93 -32.28 30.00
N LYS A 224 20.23 -32.18 30.29
CA LYS A 224 21.30 -32.17 29.28
C LYS A 224 21.39 -33.51 28.54
N ALA A 225 21.18 -34.63 29.23
CA ALA A 225 21.13 -35.95 28.62
C ALA A 225 19.89 -36.12 27.70
N LEU A 226 18.76 -35.52 28.06
CA LEU A 226 17.53 -35.55 27.24
C LEU A 226 17.63 -34.73 25.94
N ILE A 227 18.37 -33.61 25.96
CA ILE A 227 18.57 -32.76 24.77
C ILE A 227 19.43 -33.47 23.72
N GLY A 228 20.33 -34.37 24.14
CA GLY A 228 21.17 -35.16 23.23
C GLY A 228 22.07 -34.29 22.35
N ASP A 229 22.60 -34.88 21.27
CA ASP A 229 23.46 -34.18 20.30
C ASP A 229 22.62 -33.72 19.10
N CYS A 230 22.05 -32.51 19.17
CA CYS A 230 21.19 -31.95 18.11
C CYS A 230 21.96 -31.53 16.84
N ARG A 231 23.19 -32.01 16.63
CA ARG A 231 23.98 -31.66 15.45
C ARG A 231 23.35 -32.32 14.22
N PRO A 232 23.13 -31.60 13.12
CA PRO A 232 22.59 -32.19 11.90
C PRO A 232 23.53 -33.28 11.41
N GLN A 233 23.03 -34.51 11.30
CA GLN A 233 23.79 -35.63 10.78
C GLN A 233 23.89 -35.51 9.25
N LYS A 234 25.11 -35.71 8.73
CA LYS A 234 25.37 -35.75 7.31
C LYS A 234 24.72 -37.00 6.72
N LEU A 235 23.79 -36.81 5.78
CA LEU A 235 23.20 -37.91 5.01
C LEU A 235 24.25 -38.43 4.02
N GLU A 236 24.81 -39.61 4.29
CA GLU A 236 25.60 -40.35 3.31
C GLU A 236 24.64 -40.86 2.21
N GLY A 237 24.90 -40.46 0.97
CA GLY A 237 23.93 -40.52 -0.11
C GLY A 237 23.56 -41.94 -0.55
N SER A 238 22.27 -42.14 -0.83
CA SER A 238 21.81 -43.13 -1.79
C SER A 238 20.85 -42.52 -2.81
N SER A 239 21.15 -42.80 -4.08
CA SER A 239 20.38 -42.53 -5.30
C SER A 239 20.06 -41.08 -5.67
N SER A 240 20.86 -40.61 -6.62
CA SER A 240 20.59 -39.53 -7.57
C SER A 240 19.13 -39.49 -8.08
N THR A 241 18.46 -38.36 -7.87
CA THR A 241 17.50 -37.84 -8.85
C THR A 241 17.97 -36.44 -9.25
N THR A 242 18.31 -36.31 -10.51
CA THR A 242 18.90 -35.14 -11.15
C THR A 242 17.98 -33.92 -11.01
N SER A 243 18.35 -32.95 -10.18
CA SER A 243 17.74 -31.62 -10.17
C SER A 243 18.49 -30.72 -11.15
N THR A 244 17.88 -30.45 -12.30
CA THR A 244 18.34 -29.40 -13.21
C THR A 244 18.09 -28.05 -12.55
N ALA A 245 19.15 -27.25 -12.44
CA ALA A 245 19.16 -25.95 -11.80
C ALA A 245 18.25 -24.94 -12.52
N GLY A 246 17.31 -24.37 -11.77
CA GLY A 246 16.52 -23.20 -12.13
C GLY A 246 15.86 -22.66 -10.87
N GLY A 247 16.31 -21.49 -10.40
CA GLY A 247 16.05 -20.96 -9.06
C GLY A 247 14.60 -21.05 -8.61
N ALA A 248 14.35 -21.83 -7.57
CA ALA A 248 13.08 -21.90 -6.87
C ALA A 248 13.39 -22.12 -5.38
N GLY A 249 12.69 -21.38 -4.52
CA GLY A 249 12.93 -21.36 -3.07
C GLY A 249 12.96 -22.75 -2.41
N SER A 250 13.56 -22.79 -1.22
CA SER A 250 13.77 -23.96 -0.39
C SER A 250 12.58 -24.93 -0.42
N ALA A 251 12.84 -26.24 -0.51
CA ALA A 251 11.84 -27.31 -0.67
C ALA A 251 10.66 -27.25 0.32
N TRP A 252 10.82 -26.60 1.48
CA TRP A 252 9.76 -26.30 2.43
C TRP A 252 8.64 -25.40 1.85
N ASN A 253 8.97 -24.49 0.95
CA ASN A 253 8.01 -23.58 0.30
C ASN A 253 7.28 -24.24 -0.89
N GLN A 254 7.72 -25.43 -1.33
CA GLN A 254 7.08 -26.16 -2.42
C GLN A 254 6.08 -27.20 -1.92
N ALA A 255 6.23 -27.67 -0.68
CA ALA A 255 5.29 -28.56 -0.03
C ALA A 255 4.09 -27.75 0.51
N GLY A 256 3.16 -27.39 -0.38
CA GLY A 256 1.88 -26.80 0.02
C GLY A 256 1.16 -27.70 1.01
N THR A 257 0.47 -27.10 2.00
CA THR A 257 -0.38 -27.85 2.92
C THR A 257 -1.54 -28.49 2.14
N PHE A 258 -2.21 -29.53 2.66
CA PHE A 258 -3.35 -30.19 1.97
C PHE A 258 -4.46 -29.21 1.52
N GLU A 259 -4.48 -28.01 2.08
CA GLU A 259 -5.43 -26.93 1.83
C GLU A 259 -4.89 -25.82 0.91
N GLU A 260 -3.66 -25.91 0.40
CA GLU A 260 -2.99 -24.89 -0.41
C GLU A 260 -2.36 -25.46 -1.68
N ARG A 261 -2.59 -24.80 -2.81
CA ARG A 261 -2.03 -25.17 -4.11
C ARG A 261 -1.32 -23.97 -4.74
N ASN A 262 -0.05 -24.16 -5.11
CA ASN A 262 0.75 -23.15 -5.80
C ASN A 262 0.49 -23.19 -7.31
N PHE A 263 0.20 -22.04 -7.89
CA PHE A 263 -0.07 -21.81 -9.32
C PHE A 263 0.84 -20.76 -9.95
N THR A 264 1.92 -20.38 -9.25
CA THR A 264 2.83 -19.31 -9.65
C THR A 264 3.42 -19.56 -11.04
N THR A 265 3.80 -20.80 -11.34
CA THR A 265 4.34 -21.19 -12.65
C THR A 265 3.31 -20.99 -13.76
N TRP A 266 2.13 -21.58 -13.61
CA TRP A 266 1.01 -21.43 -14.56
C TRP A 266 0.66 -19.96 -14.78
N PHE A 267 0.52 -19.18 -13.70
CA PHE A 267 0.17 -17.77 -13.77
C PHE A 267 1.24 -16.97 -14.52
N SER A 268 2.52 -17.21 -14.21
CA SER A 268 3.64 -16.54 -14.90
C SER A 268 3.68 -16.84 -16.40
N GLU A 269 3.35 -18.08 -16.80
CA GLU A 269 3.30 -18.49 -18.20
C GLU A 269 2.09 -17.89 -18.92
N ALA A 270 0.92 -17.89 -18.28
CA ALA A 270 -0.30 -17.30 -18.81
C ALA A 270 -0.14 -15.78 -19.03
N VAL A 271 0.43 -15.06 -18.06
CA VAL A 271 0.74 -13.62 -18.21
C VAL A 271 1.73 -13.39 -19.37
N LYS A 272 2.80 -14.19 -19.47
CA LYS A 272 3.77 -14.08 -20.58
C LYS A 272 3.13 -14.34 -21.94
N LYS A 273 2.16 -15.24 -22.01
CA LYS A 273 1.44 -15.60 -23.24
C LYS A 273 0.46 -14.52 -23.68
N ASP A 274 -0.41 -14.06 -22.78
CA ASP A 274 -1.59 -13.26 -23.13
C ASP A 274 -1.31 -11.75 -23.14
N VAL A 275 -0.36 -11.30 -22.30
CA VAL A 275 0.06 -9.88 -22.27
C VAL A 275 1.02 -9.57 -23.42
N LYS A 276 1.66 -10.59 -24.02
CA LYS A 276 2.45 -10.41 -25.25
C LYS A 276 1.53 -10.00 -26.40
N GLY A 277 1.85 -8.89 -27.07
CA GLY A 277 1.06 -8.48 -28.23
C GLY A 277 1.28 -7.05 -28.67
N LYS A 278 0.53 -6.71 -29.72
CA LYS A 278 0.39 -5.36 -30.27
C LYS A 278 -0.79 -4.67 -29.57
N PHE A 279 -0.56 -3.49 -29.03
CA PHE A 279 -1.59 -2.62 -28.45
C PHE A 279 -1.72 -1.39 -29.34
N THR A 280 -2.94 -1.09 -29.77
CA THR A 280 -3.21 0.02 -30.68
C THR A 280 -3.57 1.26 -29.89
N ILE A 281 -2.88 2.37 -30.16
CA ILE A 281 -3.20 3.68 -29.60
C ILE A 281 -3.66 4.60 -30.74
N LYS A 282 -4.80 5.26 -30.53
CA LYS A 282 -5.29 6.31 -31.43
C LYS A 282 -4.63 7.64 -31.05
N CYS A 283 -3.79 8.18 -31.93
CA CYS A 283 -3.12 9.47 -31.73
C CYS A 283 -4.08 10.62 -32.08
N LYS A 284 -4.34 11.54 -31.13
CA LYS A 284 -5.34 12.63 -31.30
C LYS A 284 -4.95 13.72 -32.33
N LYS A 285 -3.73 13.73 -32.88
CA LYS A 285 -3.26 14.81 -33.77
C LYS A 285 -3.55 14.58 -35.26
N THR A 286 -3.93 13.37 -35.68
CA THR A 286 -4.38 13.08 -37.04
C THR A 286 -5.40 11.92 -37.00
N PRO A 287 -6.54 12.01 -37.70
CA PRO A 287 -7.63 11.01 -37.60
C PRO A 287 -7.34 9.66 -38.26
N SER A 288 -6.19 9.48 -38.94
CA SER A 288 -5.88 8.27 -39.73
C SER A 288 -4.69 7.43 -39.25
N ASP A 289 -3.90 7.88 -38.26
CA ASP A 289 -2.66 7.15 -37.89
C ASP A 289 -2.82 6.39 -36.57
N GLU A 290 -3.32 5.15 -36.68
CA GLU A 290 -3.24 4.18 -35.59
C GLU A 290 -1.77 3.78 -35.37
N SER A 291 -1.22 4.15 -34.23
CA SER A 291 0.14 3.74 -33.88
C SER A 291 0.12 2.48 -33.05
N VAL A 292 0.85 1.46 -33.50
CA VAL A 292 0.88 0.13 -32.87
C VAL A 292 2.10 0.01 -31.96
N LEU A 293 1.86 -0.16 -30.66
CA LEU A 293 2.91 -0.46 -29.67
C LEU A 293 3.05 -1.96 -29.52
N SER A 294 4.29 -2.44 -29.43
CA SER A 294 4.55 -3.84 -29.10
C SER A 294 5.05 -3.96 -27.66
N PHE A 295 4.49 -4.91 -26.91
CA PHE A 295 4.89 -5.22 -25.54
C PHE A 295 5.43 -6.64 -25.44
N SER A 296 6.45 -6.81 -24.60
CA SER A 296 6.99 -8.10 -24.21
C SER A 296 7.20 -8.14 -22.69
N VAL A 297 6.59 -9.12 -22.03
CA VAL A 297 6.83 -9.42 -20.62
C VAL A 297 8.27 -9.89 -20.46
N THR A 298 9.03 -9.21 -19.60
CA THR A 298 10.44 -9.52 -19.32
C THR A 298 10.56 -10.37 -18.07
N ASN A 299 9.85 -9.99 -17.00
CA ASN A 299 9.87 -10.70 -15.73
C ASN A 299 8.46 -10.71 -15.11
N VAL A 300 8.14 -11.82 -14.45
CA VAL A 300 6.97 -11.95 -13.58
C VAL A 300 7.49 -12.58 -12.31
N SER A 301 7.41 -11.85 -11.21
CA SER A 301 7.88 -12.28 -9.89
C SER A 301 6.73 -12.17 -8.88
N GLY A 302 6.78 -12.95 -7.80
CA GLY A 302 5.71 -13.03 -6.81
C GLY A 302 5.04 -14.40 -6.81
N ASN A 303 3.90 -14.49 -6.12
CA ASN A 303 3.22 -15.74 -5.80
C ASN A 303 1.75 -15.72 -6.26
N ALA A 304 1.32 -16.80 -6.90
CA ALA A 304 -0.09 -17.07 -7.17
C ALA A 304 -0.47 -18.41 -6.53
N GLN A 305 -1.44 -18.40 -5.62
CA GLN A 305 -1.84 -19.59 -4.88
C GLN A 305 -3.33 -19.63 -4.60
N ILE A 306 -3.87 -20.85 -4.49
CA ILE A 306 -5.27 -21.10 -4.18
C ILE A 306 -5.32 -21.82 -2.84
N THR A 307 -5.99 -21.22 -1.86
CA THR A 307 -6.19 -21.79 -0.53
C THR A 307 -7.65 -22.16 -0.30
N SER A 308 -7.90 -23.28 0.36
CA SER A 308 -9.23 -23.73 0.77
C SER A 308 -9.31 -23.69 2.28
N SER A 309 -10.08 -22.77 2.85
CA SER A 309 -10.29 -22.71 4.30
C SER A 309 -11.77 -22.89 4.62
N ARG A 310 -12.10 -23.91 5.40
CA ARG A 310 -13.49 -24.26 5.81
C ARG A 310 -14.44 -24.40 4.61
N GLY A 311 -13.96 -24.98 3.51
CA GLY A 311 -14.74 -25.18 2.28
C GLY A 311 -14.88 -23.94 1.39
N LYS A 312 -14.30 -22.79 1.78
CA LYS A 312 -14.27 -21.57 0.96
C LYS A 312 -12.91 -21.42 0.28
N LEU A 313 -12.93 -21.34 -1.05
CA LEU A 313 -11.74 -21.07 -1.87
C LEU A 313 -11.36 -19.59 -1.81
N ARG A 314 -10.06 -19.33 -1.70
CA ARG A 314 -9.46 -18.00 -1.82
C ARG A 314 -8.33 -18.04 -2.84
N HIS A 315 -8.39 -17.16 -3.83
CA HIS A 315 -7.35 -16.97 -4.84
C HIS A 315 -6.49 -15.79 -4.41
N LEU A 316 -5.22 -16.05 -4.11
CA LEU A 316 -4.24 -15.07 -3.67
C LEU A 316 -3.27 -14.84 -4.82
N VAL A 317 -3.20 -13.61 -5.31
CA VAL A 317 -2.27 -13.19 -6.37
C VAL A 317 -1.54 -11.95 -5.87
N ASP A 318 -0.25 -12.12 -5.63
CA ASP A 318 0.67 -11.03 -5.30
C ASP A 318 1.83 -11.12 -6.29
N CYS A 319 1.82 -10.27 -7.31
CA CYS A 319 2.80 -10.33 -8.37
C CYS A 319 3.28 -8.95 -8.81
N THR A 320 4.56 -8.92 -9.19
CA THR A 320 5.23 -7.82 -9.85
C THR A 320 5.54 -8.22 -11.29
N ILE A 321 4.98 -7.48 -12.25
CA ILE A 321 5.12 -7.74 -13.67
C ILE A 321 5.96 -6.63 -14.31
N GLU A 322 7.05 -7.01 -14.96
CA GLU A 322 7.93 -6.10 -15.70
C GLU A 322 7.81 -6.33 -17.20
N LEU A 323 7.49 -5.27 -17.92
CA LEU A 323 7.27 -5.27 -19.37
C LEU A 323 8.27 -4.34 -20.05
N LYS A 324 8.71 -4.72 -21.24
CA LYS A 324 9.40 -3.84 -22.20
C LYS A 324 8.44 -3.48 -23.31
N TRP A 325 8.41 -2.22 -23.69
CA TRP A 325 7.62 -1.73 -24.82
C TRP A 325 8.50 -1.15 -25.91
N LYS A 326 8.03 -1.24 -27.16
CA LYS A 326 8.68 -0.64 -28.33
C LYS A 326 7.64 0.04 -29.22
N PHE A 327 7.99 1.25 -29.67
CA PHE A 327 7.18 2.10 -30.54
C PHE A 327 7.94 2.42 -31.83
N PRO A 328 7.40 2.14 -33.03
CA PRO A 328 8.01 2.55 -34.29
C PRO A 328 7.82 4.06 -34.51
N VAL A 329 8.90 4.78 -34.80
CA VAL A 329 8.86 6.21 -35.14
C VAL A 329 9.01 6.37 -36.65
N PRO A 330 8.09 7.07 -37.34
CA PRO A 330 8.26 7.36 -38.75
C PRO A 330 9.46 8.28 -38.94
N SER A 331 10.41 7.90 -39.80
CA SER A 331 11.56 8.73 -40.14
C SER A 331 11.16 9.81 -41.14
N THR A 332 10.87 11.02 -40.67
CA THR A 332 10.73 12.18 -41.57
C THR A 332 12.13 12.65 -41.98
N THR A 333 12.57 12.31 -43.18
CA THR A 333 13.71 12.99 -43.81
C THR A 333 13.23 14.36 -44.30
N ALA A 334 13.42 15.40 -43.49
CA ALA A 334 13.21 16.79 -43.89
C ALA A 334 14.52 17.35 -44.45
N GLY A 335 14.59 17.49 -45.77
CA GLY A 335 15.64 18.19 -46.50
C GLY A 335 15.08 18.72 -47.81
N ALA A 336 14.46 19.90 -47.76
CA ALA A 336 14.11 20.68 -48.94
C ALA A 336 15.27 21.62 -49.27
N SER A 337 15.90 21.45 -50.44
CA SER A 337 16.58 22.54 -51.16
C SER A 337 16.75 22.20 -52.65
N SER A 338 16.05 22.97 -53.47
CA SER A 338 16.38 23.48 -54.83
C SER A 338 16.92 22.57 -55.96
N ALA A 339 16.31 22.76 -57.13
CA ALA A 339 16.60 22.28 -58.49
C ALA A 339 18.08 22.28 -58.94
N THR A 340 18.51 21.34 -59.81
CA THR A 340 18.65 21.48 -61.29
C THR A 340 19.18 20.15 -61.90
N GLU A 341 18.65 19.78 -63.09
CA GLU A 341 19.05 18.86 -64.20
C GLU A 341 20.03 17.66 -64.11
N GLU A 342 19.64 16.64 -64.92
CA GLU A 342 20.40 15.63 -65.70
C GLU A 342 20.96 14.34 -65.04
N GLY A 343 20.59 13.17 -65.64
CA GLY A 343 21.40 11.94 -65.64
C GLY A 343 20.82 10.67 -64.97
N GLU A 344 20.79 9.56 -65.72
CA GLU A 344 20.35 8.18 -65.39
C GLU A 344 21.02 7.49 -64.15
N PRO A 345 20.49 6.34 -63.66
CA PRO A 345 20.59 5.92 -62.25
C PRO A 345 21.84 5.07 -61.95
N PRO A 346 22.16 4.89 -60.65
CA PRO A 346 22.52 3.53 -60.22
C PRO A 346 21.82 3.08 -58.94
N ALA A 347 21.52 1.79 -58.95
CA ALA A 347 20.97 0.99 -57.87
C ALA A 347 21.79 1.11 -56.57
N SER A 348 21.09 1.30 -55.45
CA SER A 348 21.62 1.01 -54.11
C SER A 348 20.47 0.74 -53.15
N THR A 349 20.30 -0.54 -52.85
CA THR A 349 19.44 -1.10 -51.80
C THR A 349 19.69 -0.38 -50.47
N THR A 350 18.84 0.59 -50.13
CA THR A 350 18.93 1.30 -48.86
C THR A 350 17.95 0.65 -47.87
N LEU A 351 18.48 -0.13 -46.93
CA LEU A 351 17.74 -0.69 -45.80
C LEU A 351 17.23 0.46 -44.91
N GLU A 352 15.96 0.82 -45.04
CA GLU A 352 15.28 1.73 -44.11
C GLU A 352 15.31 1.14 -42.70
N THR A 353 16.23 1.62 -41.87
CA THR A 353 16.32 1.21 -40.47
C THR A 353 15.22 1.92 -39.68
N THR A 354 14.05 1.28 -39.53
CA THR A 354 12.95 1.81 -38.71
C THR A 354 13.47 2.14 -37.31
N LYS A 355 13.37 3.42 -36.90
CA LYS A 355 13.78 3.86 -35.56
C LYS A 355 12.69 3.48 -34.55
N TYR A 356 13.11 2.97 -33.39
CA TYR A 356 12.19 2.55 -32.32
C TYR A 356 12.50 3.28 -31.02
N CYS A 357 11.45 3.76 -30.35
CA CYS A 357 11.54 4.19 -28.96
C CYS A 357 11.19 3.04 -28.02
N ARG A 358 11.85 2.98 -26.87
CA ARG A 358 11.79 1.84 -25.95
C ARG A 358 11.69 2.32 -24.51
N GLY A 359 11.10 1.51 -23.67
CA GLY A 359 11.09 1.73 -22.22
C GLY A 359 10.60 0.50 -21.47
N THR A 360 10.43 0.67 -20.17
CA THR A 360 9.99 -0.38 -19.25
C THR A 360 8.76 0.06 -18.47
N MET A 361 7.87 -0.87 -18.16
CA MET A 361 6.69 -0.66 -17.32
C MET A 361 6.68 -1.75 -16.26
N LYS A 362 6.60 -1.32 -14.99
CA LYS A 362 6.53 -2.19 -13.82
C LYS A 362 5.14 -2.04 -13.21
N LEU A 363 4.44 -3.15 -13.02
CA LEU A 363 3.14 -3.21 -12.36
C LEU A 363 3.30 -4.02 -11.07
N GLU A 364 2.98 -3.41 -9.94
CA GLU A 364 3.01 -4.04 -8.62
C GLU A 364 1.56 -4.21 -8.12
N SER A 365 1.15 -5.43 -7.80
CA SER A 365 -0.18 -5.71 -7.23
C SER A 365 -0.24 -5.22 -5.79
N ASP A 366 -1.29 -4.50 -5.42
CA ASP A 366 -1.55 -4.07 -4.04
C ASP A 366 -2.26 -5.14 -3.18
N GLY A 367 -2.57 -6.30 -3.78
CA GLY A 367 -3.33 -7.38 -3.14
C GLY A 367 -4.84 -7.11 -3.02
N ALA A 368 -5.33 -5.92 -3.37
CA ALA A 368 -6.74 -5.55 -3.44
C ALA A 368 -7.29 -5.52 -4.88
N GLY A 369 -6.44 -5.77 -5.87
CA GLY A 369 -6.79 -5.83 -7.29
C GLY A 369 -6.54 -4.52 -8.05
N GLU A 370 -5.83 -3.59 -7.43
CA GLU A 370 -5.22 -2.44 -8.09
C GLU A 370 -3.74 -2.72 -8.36
N TYR A 371 -3.22 -2.05 -9.39
CA TYR A 371 -1.84 -2.16 -9.81
C TYR A 371 -1.21 -0.78 -9.73
N ASP A 372 -0.11 -0.68 -8.99
CA ASP A 372 0.76 0.50 -9.02
C ASP A 372 1.66 0.40 -10.26
N ILE A 373 1.49 1.34 -11.18
CA ILE A 373 2.14 1.31 -12.49
C ILE A 373 3.24 2.36 -12.56
N ASN A 374 4.47 1.89 -12.55
CA ASN A 374 5.66 2.72 -12.74
C ASN A 374 6.19 2.52 -14.15
N THR A 375 6.09 3.56 -14.98
CA THR A 375 6.59 3.50 -16.37
C THR A 375 7.80 4.40 -16.53
N THR A 376 8.87 3.85 -17.12
CA THR A 376 10.09 4.59 -17.46
C THR A 376 10.31 4.55 -18.97
N ALA A 377 10.63 5.72 -19.53
CA ALA A 377 11.00 5.86 -20.93
C ALA A 377 12.53 5.85 -21.05
N GLY A 378 13.06 5.10 -22.00
CA GLY A 378 14.49 5.15 -22.31
C GLY A 378 14.88 6.47 -22.96
N GLU A 379 16.14 6.88 -22.78
CA GLU A 379 16.72 8.00 -23.51
C GLU A 379 16.78 7.64 -25.00
N ASN A 380 15.87 8.14 -25.83
CA ASN A 380 16.20 8.72 -27.13
C ASN A 380 15.00 9.27 -27.93
N GLN A 381 15.30 10.41 -28.54
CA GLN A 381 14.61 11.21 -29.58
C GLN A 381 13.42 12.08 -29.14
N HIS A 382 13.64 13.40 -29.28
CA HIS A 382 12.74 14.51 -28.92
C HIS A 382 11.32 14.37 -29.51
N LEU A 383 11.19 13.71 -30.68
CA LEU A 383 9.90 13.44 -31.35
C LEU A 383 9.03 12.42 -30.60
N ALA A 384 9.63 11.38 -30.03
CA ALA A 384 8.90 10.36 -29.28
C ALA A 384 8.62 10.77 -27.84
N LYS A 385 9.39 11.71 -27.28
CA LYS A 385 9.16 12.23 -25.92
C LYS A 385 7.76 12.81 -25.76
N SER A 386 7.24 13.52 -26.77
CA SER A 386 5.87 14.05 -26.73
C SER A 386 4.81 12.96 -26.77
N LEU A 387 5.00 11.89 -27.57
CA LEU A 387 4.04 10.78 -27.68
C LEU A 387 4.06 9.89 -26.43
N VAL A 388 5.26 9.61 -25.91
CA VAL A 388 5.46 8.87 -24.65
C VAL A 388 4.88 9.65 -23.47
N ASN A 389 5.13 10.96 -23.38
CA ASN A 389 4.48 11.77 -22.36
C ASN A 389 2.96 11.78 -22.54
N GLN A 390 2.45 12.02 -23.74
CA GLN A 390 1.01 12.12 -23.98
C GLN A 390 0.23 10.81 -23.81
N HIS A 391 0.83 9.65 -24.07
CA HIS A 391 0.09 8.37 -24.08
C HIS A 391 0.58 7.34 -23.05
N ILE A 392 1.78 7.52 -22.49
CA ILE A 392 2.41 6.57 -21.56
C ILE A 392 2.59 7.17 -20.15
N LEU A 393 3.06 8.43 -20.03
CA LEU A 393 3.41 9.03 -18.72
C LEU A 393 2.39 10.04 -18.17
N GLN A 394 1.67 10.78 -19.02
CA GLN A 394 0.74 11.86 -18.65
C GLN A 394 -0.63 11.77 -19.35
N GLY A 395 -0.86 10.73 -20.16
CA GLY A 395 -2.08 10.53 -20.93
C GLY A 395 -3.29 10.07 -20.13
N ASP A 396 -4.40 9.92 -20.86
CA ASP A 396 -5.73 9.41 -20.45
C ASP A 396 -5.73 7.97 -19.89
N ARG A 397 -4.58 7.46 -19.42
CA ARG A 397 -4.32 6.10 -18.90
C ARG A 397 -4.71 4.94 -19.81
N THR A 398 -5.23 5.20 -21.00
CA THR A 398 -5.78 4.21 -21.94
C THR A 398 -4.87 3.01 -22.19
N LEU A 399 -3.55 3.23 -22.27
CA LEU A 399 -2.58 2.15 -22.49
C LEU A 399 -2.35 1.31 -21.24
N GLN A 400 -2.21 1.97 -20.09
CA GLN A 400 -2.08 1.33 -18.78
C GLN A 400 -3.32 0.48 -18.49
N ASP A 401 -4.51 1.04 -18.77
CA ASP A 401 -5.79 0.35 -18.61
C ASP A 401 -5.92 -0.86 -19.53
N GLN A 402 -5.46 -0.78 -20.78
CA GLN A 402 -5.46 -1.94 -21.70
C GLN A 402 -4.52 -3.06 -21.23
N VAL A 403 -3.34 -2.72 -20.72
CA VAL A 403 -2.39 -3.70 -20.17
C VAL A 403 -2.97 -4.35 -18.92
N VAL A 404 -3.50 -3.55 -17.98
CA VAL A 404 -4.17 -4.04 -16.78
C VAL A 404 -5.39 -4.90 -17.13
N ALA A 405 -6.18 -4.54 -18.14
CA ALA A 405 -7.33 -5.32 -18.57
C ALA A 405 -6.93 -6.73 -19.05
N LYS A 406 -5.80 -6.86 -19.76
CA LYS A 406 -5.27 -8.18 -20.14
C LYS A 406 -4.80 -8.99 -18.93
N ILE A 407 -4.12 -8.36 -17.98
CA ILE A 407 -3.68 -9.04 -16.75
C ILE A 407 -4.89 -9.51 -15.94
N ARG A 408 -5.94 -8.67 -15.82
CA ARG A 408 -7.20 -9.03 -15.15
C ARG A 408 -7.94 -10.17 -15.85
N ALA A 409 -7.82 -10.31 -17.18
CA ALA A 409 -8.37 -11.46 -17.88
C ALA A 409 -7.68 -12.77 -17.43
N VAL A 410 -6.35 -12.75 -17.31
CA VAL A 410 -5.58 -13.90 -16.77
C VAL A 410 -5.93 -14.19 -15.32
N GLU A 411 -6.10 -13.17 -14.47
CA GLU A 411 -6.58 -13.34 -13.10
C GLU A 411 -8.01 -13.91 -13.03
N ALA A 412 -8.88 -13.53 -13.96
CA ALA A 412 -10.24 -14.07 -14.03
C ALA A 412 -10.23 -15.55 -14.41
N GLU A 413 -9.34 -15.97 -15.30
CA GLU A 413 -9.10 -17.40 -15.59
C GLU A 413 -8.51 -18.13 -14.37
N PHE A 414 -7.58 -17.50 -13.67
CA PHE A 414 -7.03 -18.03 -12.42
C PHE A 414 -8.13 -18.27 -11.37
N ARG A 415 -9.06 -17.32 -11.20
CA ARG A 415 -10.18 -17.42 -10.26
C ARG A 415 -11.18 -18.53 -10.61
N LYS A 416 -11.22 -18.97 -11.87
CA LYS A 416 -12.06 -20.12 -12.30
C LYS A 416 -11.40 -21.45 -11.97
N GLN A 417 -10.10 -21.48 -11.71
CA GLN A 417 -9.43 -22.72 -11.33
C GLN A 417 -9.89 -23.17 -9.95
N ASN A 418 -10.34 -24.43 -9.89
CA ASN A 418 -10.69 -25.10 -8.65
C ASN A 418 -9.92 -26.42 -8.54
N PRO A 419 -8.70 -26.40 -8.01
CA PRO A 419 -7.86 -27.60 -7.87
C PRO A 419 -8.37 -28.57 -6.79
N PHE A 420 -9.42 -28.20 -6.06
CA PHE A 420 -10.05 -29.00 -5.00
C PHE A 420 -11.42 -29.55 -5.41
N ALA A 421 -11.90 -29.27 -6.63
CA ALA A 421 -13.04 -29.96 -7.20
C ALA A 421 -12.66 -31.41 -7.49
N ARG A 422 -13.37 -32.37 -6.89
CA ARG A 422 -13.29 -33.79 -7.25
C ARG A 422 -14.25 -34.11 -8.38
#